data_AF-A0A9D1EFY3-F1
#
_entry.id   AF-A0A9D1EFY3-F1
#
_cell.length_a   1.000
_cell.length_b   1.000
_cell.length_c   1.000
_cell.angle_alpha   90.00
_cell.angle_beta   90.00
_cell.angle_gamma   90.00
#
_symmetry.space_group_name_H-M   'P 1'
#
loop_
_entity.id
_entity.type
_entity.pdbx_description
1 polymer ?
#
loop_
_entity_poly.entity_id
_entity_poly.type
_entity_poly.pdbx_seq_one_letter_code
_entity_poly.pdbx_strand_id
1 'polypeptide(L)'
;MKTIKQKIGVIFGFILFFFIPFHVQASEYGEDANVYTKQLIQQYATGSSMEEQSQALQNFLLDRIHYMGYNPLEYPFVNVENGAYTGKNIVFRRIGLSEKEIILEACYKGNAVGTGILLEMANQLAAQTELPYTIRFLLTDMETMQGTKQYLDQLTEEEKANIVASVSFSTMDGQESIQMQMAEQEEYQWLGKQIQSIADQIKISVPVLIKESSIWEQNQIPHVCITASNTYSQLRSAAMLLDVWIGNASENVDTAVISEQYLKQHGTELQMNQLTFYGIPVEKVIGAIVIAACGACLLVFFFQIEYAIRKRKRKERY
;
A
#
# COMPACT_ATOMS: atom_id res chain seq x y z
N MET A 1 -11.50 -41.52 -56.56
CA MET A 1 -11.40 -40.19 -55.90
C MET A 1 -11.59 -40.42 -54.40
N LYS A 2 -10.62 -40.83 -53.59
CA LYS A 2 -9.36 -40.17 -53.20
C LYS A 2 -9.55 -38.67 -52.92
N THR A 3 -9.16 -38.27 -51.70
CA THR A 3 -8.97 -36.92 -51.13
C THR A 3 -10.20 -36.08 -50.74
N ILE A 4 -11.00 -36.49 -49.73
CA ILE A 4 -11.68 -35.56 -48.79
C ILE A 4 -11.88 -36.23 -47.41
N LYS A 5 -10.80 -36.54 -46.68
CA LYS A 5 -10.91 -36.95 -45.25
C LYS A 5 -9.80 -36.38 -44.35
N GLN A 6 -9.09 -35.34 -44.80
CA GLN A 6 -7.89 -34.85 -44.11
C GLN A 6 -7.78 -33.31 -44.10
N LYS A 7 -8.88 -32.61 -43.80
CA LYS A 7 -8.87 -31.14 -43.60
C LYS A 7 -9.75 -30.62 -42.45
N ILE A 8 -10.13 -31.49 -41.49
CA ILE A 8 -10.82 -31.05 -40.25
C ILE A 8 -9.98 -31.33 -38.99
N GLY A 9 -8.80 -31.95 -39.14
CA GLY A 9 -7.91 -32.31 -38.01
C GLY A 9 -6.69 -31.42 -37.79
N VAL A 10 -6.56 -30.26 -38.46
CA VAL A 10 -5.33 -29.43 -38.41
C VAL A 10 -5.58 -27.96 -38.01
N ILE A 11 -6.83 -27.57 -37.69
CA ILE A 11 -7.16 -26.19 -37.24
C ILE A 11 -7.56 -26.17 -35.75
N PHE A 12 -7.08 -27.13 -34.96
CA PHE A 12 -7.30 -27.17 -33.50
C PHE A 12 -6.04 -27.47 -32.70
N GLY A 13 -4.86 -27.23 -33.31
CA GLY A 13 -3.54 -27.44 -32.70
C GLY A 13 -2.60 -26.24 -32.87
N PHE A 14 -3.16 -25.04 -33.02
CA PHE A 14 -2.41 -23.78 -33.14
C PHE A 14 -3.05 -22.68 -32.28
N ILE A 15 -3.54 -23.05 -31.09
CA ILE A 15 -3.57 -22.10 -29.97
C ILE A 15 -2.18 -22.24 -29.36
N LEU A 16 -1.20 -21.54 -29.94
CA LEU A 16 -0.54 -20.44 -29.24
C LEU A 16 -0.30 -20.83 -27.77
N PHE A 17 0.74 -21.63 -27.57
CA PHE A 17 1.73 -21.35 -26.54
C PHE A 17 2.19 -19.89 -26.72
N PHE A 18 1.33 -18.94 -26.35
CA PHE A 18 1.85 -17.73 -25.74
C PHE A 18 2.50 -18.26 -24.47
N PHE A 19 3.83 -18.31 -24.50
CA PHE A 19 4.58 -17.85 -23.35
C PHE A 19 3.94 -16.52 -22.99
N ILE A 20 2.96 -16.54 -22.10
CA ILE A 20 2.71 -15.41 -21.22
C ILE A 20 3.98 -15.46 -20.38
N PRO A 21 5.00 -14.62 -20.63
CA PRO A 21 5.95 -14.39 -19.57
C PRO A 21 5.07 -14.06 -18.37
N PHE A 22 5.16 -14.86 -17.31
CA PHE A 22 4.75 -14.43 -15.99
C PHE A 22 5.61 -13.19 -15.72
N HIS A 23 5.20 -12.04 -16.27
CA HIS A 23 5.42 -10.78 -15.65
C HIS A 23 4.70 -11.01 -14.34
N VAL A 24 5.49 -11.14 -13.27
CA VAL A 24 5.03 -10.76 -11.95
C VAL A 24 4.52 -9.36 -12.16
N GLN A 25 3.21 -9.24 -12.40
CA GLN A 25 2.57 -7.96 -12.52
C GLN A 25 2.80 -7.33 -11.16
N ALA A 26 3.57 -6.25 -11.12
CA ALA A 26 3.73 -5.48 -9.90
C ALA A 26 2.31 -5.23 -9.38
N SER A 27 2.04 -5.69 -8.16
CA SER A 27 0.73 -5.47 -7.52
C SER A 27 0.46 -3.98 -7.55
N GLU A 28 -0.73 -3.59 -8.00
CA GLU A 28 -1.06 -2.17 -8.05
C GLU A 28 -1.08 -1.60 -6.63
N TYR A 29 -0.50 -0.40 -6.43
CA TYR A 29 -0.50 0.25 -5.12
C TYR A 29 -1.91 0.24 -4.50
N GLY A 30 -2.00 -0.12 -3.23
CA GLY A 30 -3.23 -0.20 -2.45
C GLY A 30 -3.97 -1.54 -2.53
N GLU A 31 -3.64 -2.45 -3.45
CA GLU A 31 -4.27 -3.79 -3.51
C GLU A 31 -3.90 -4.61 -2.27
N ASP A 32 -2.61 -4.68 -1.94
CA ASP A 32 -2.10 -5.42 -0.78
C ASP A 32 -2.58 -4.78 0.54
N ALA A 33 -2.55 -3.44 0.65
CA ALA A 33 -3.01 -2.71 1.82
C ALA A 33 -4.49 -2.94 2.08
N ASN A 34 -5.32 -3.03 1.03
CA ASN A 34 -6.73 -3.38 1.15
C ASN A 34 -6.93 -4.81 1.68
N VAL A 35 -6.11 -5.77 1.21
CA VAL A 35 -6.13 -7.16 1.71
C VAL A 35 -5.72 -7.20 3.18
N TYR A 36 -4.62 -6.56 3.55
CA TYR A 36 -4.14 -6.50 4.93
C TYR A 36 -5.15 -5.81 5.85
N THR A 37 -5.73 -4.69 5.42
CA THR A 37 -6.76 -3.98 6.18
C THR A 37 -7.94 -4.90 6.52
N LYS A 38 -8.44 -5.66 5.54
CA LYS A 38 -9.55 -6.61 5.76
C LYS A 38 -9.16 -7.74 6.70
N GLN A 39 -7.94 -8.28 6.55
CA GLN A 39 -7.44 -9.33 7.43
C GLN A 39 -7.30 -8.82 8.87
N LEU A 40 -6.76 -7.63 9.08
CA LEU A 40 -6.63 -7.02 10.41
C LEU A 40 -8.00 -6.81 11.08
N ILE A 41 -8.98 -6.25 10.34
CA ILE A 41 -10.35 -6.09 10.84
C ILE A 41 -10.95 -7.45 11.23
N GLN A 42 -10.75 -8.48 10.39
CA GLN A 42 -11.22 -9.83 10.67
C GLN A 42 -10.57 -10.43 11.91
N GLN A 43 -9.24 -10.28 12.08
CA GLN A 43 -8.51 -10.79 13.24
C GLN A 43 -8.95 -10.10 14.52
N TYR A 44 -9.14 -8.78 14.49
CA TYR A 44 -9.65 -8.04 15.65
C TYR A 44 -11.03 -8.56 16.10
N ALA A 45 -11.88 -9.00 15.18
CA ALA A 45 -13.20 -9.54 15.51
C ALA A 45 -13.18 -10.96 16.12
N THR A 46 -12.03 -11.64 16.20
CA THR A 46 -11.95 -13.02 16.71
C THR A 46 -11.89 -13.13 18.23
N GLY A 47 -11.44 -12.09 18.94
CA GLY A 47 -11.31 -12.10 20.40
C GLY A 47 -12.59 -11.66 21.13
N SER A 48 -12.88 -12.31 22.26
CA SER A 48 -14.03 -11.99 23.12
C SER A 48 -13.70 -10.93 24.17
N SER A 49 -12.43 -10.63 24.38
CA SER A 49 -11.93 -9.59 25.28
C SER A 49 -10.88 -8.73 24.58
N MET A 50 -10.62 -7.52 25.09
CA MET A 50 -9.58 -6.64 24.54
C MET A 50 -8.20 -7.31 24.52
N GLU A 51 -7.88 -8.13 25.53
CA GLU A 51 -6.63 -8.88 25.61
C GLU A 51 -6.53 -9.94 24.51
N GLU A 52 -7.58 -10.74 24.31
CA GLU A 52 -7.63 -11.75 23.24
C GLU A 52 -7.56 -11.11 21.86
N GLN A 53 -8.25 -10.00 21.64
CA GLN A 53 -8.21 -9.25 20.38
C GLN A 53 -6.80 -8.71 20.10
N SER A 54 -6.12 -8.21 21.12
CA SER A 54 -4.75 -7.72 21.01
C SER A 54 -3.78 -8.85 20.66
N GLN A 55 -3.89 -9.98 21.38
CA GLN A 55 -3.05 -11.14 21.14
C GLN A 55 -3.26 -11.73 19.74
N ALA A 56 -4.50 -11.80 19.26
CA ALA A 56 -4.81 -12.29 17.90
C ALA A 56 -4.17 -11.40 16.83
N LEU A 57 -4.29 -10.07 16.96
CA LEU A 57 -3.64 -9.13 16.06
C LEU A 57 -2.12 -9.21 16.11
N GLN A 58 -1.54 -9.26 17.30
CA GLN A 58 -0.09 -9.37 17.48
C GLN A 58 0.46 -10.64 16.82
N ASN A 59 -0.18 -11.79 17.05
CA ASN A 59 0.23 -13.06 16.43
C ASN A 59 0.13 -12.99 14.90
N PHE A 60 -0.98 -12.49 14.38
CA PHE A 60 -1.15 -12.30 12.94
C PHE A 60 -0.06 -11.40 12.33
N LEU A 61 0.26 -10.29 13.00
CA LEU A 61 1.29 -9.37 12.55
C LEU A 61 2.68 -10.01 12.58
N LEU A 62 3.05 -10.67 13.68
CA LEU A 62 4.33 -11.36 13.81
C LEU A 62 4.49 -12.42 12.72
N ASP A 63 3.49 -13.27 12.50
CA ASP A 63 3.49 -14.29 11.45
C ASP A 63 3.64 -13.66 10.06
N ARG A 64 2.91 -12.58 9.80
CA ARG A 64 2.96 -11.87 8.51
C ARG A 64 4.33 -11.23 8.28
N ILE A 65 4.89 -10.56 9.27
CA ILE A 65 6.19 -9.89 9.20
C ILE A 65 7.30 -10.92 9.01
N HIS A 66 7.24 -12.05 9.70
CA HIS A 66 8.15 -13.18 9.48
C HIS A 66 8.02 -13.78 8.09
N TYR A 67 6.79 -13.94 7.58
CA TYR A 67 6.55 -14.43 6.22
C TYR A 67 7.15 -13.52 5.15
N MET A 68 7.19 -12.21 5.41
CA MET A 68 7.85 -11.21 4.56
C MET A 68 9.40 -11.26 4.66
N GLY A 69 9.96 -12.11 5.53
CA GLY A 69 11.41 -12.27 5.71
C GLY A 69 12.03 -11.29 6.69
N TYR A 70 11.24 -10.53 7.44
CA TYR A 70 11.74 -9.64 8.48
C TYR A 70 11.90 -10.37 9.82
N ASN A 71 12.71 -9.78 10.70
CA ASN A 71 12.88 -10.20 12.08
C ASN A 71 12.28 -9.14 13.02
N PRO A 72 10.99 -9.26 13.38
CA PRO A 72 10.34 -8.33 14.30
C PRO A 72 10.90 -8.45 15.71
N LEU A 73 10.97 -7.30 16.38
CA LEU A 73 11.28 -7.14 17.80
C LEU A 73 10.02 -6.66 18.51
N GLU A 74 9.81 -7.18 19.71
CA GLU A 74 8.69 -6.82 20.56
C GLU A 74 9.15 -5.89 21.69
N TYR A 75 8.42 -4.80 21.90
CA TYR A 75 8.65 -3.83 22.97
C TYR A 75 7.45 -3.88 23.93
N PRO A 76 7.47 -4.79 24.93
CA PRO A 76 6.36 -4.96 25.86
C PRO A 76 6.23 -3.77 26.81
N PHE A 77 5.00 -3.51 27.26
CA PHE A 77 4.70 -2.49 28.27
C PHE A 77 3.50 -2.91 29.12
N VAL A 78 3.37 -2.32 30.30
CA VAL A 78 2.23 -2.52 31.20
C VAL A 78 1.43 -1.23 31.27
N ASN A 79 0.16 -1.30 30.89
CA ASN A 79 -0.81 -0.23 31.11
C ASN A 79 -1.63 -0.54 32.36
N VAL A 80 -1.61 0.38 33.32
CA VAL A 80 -2.36 0.26 34.59
C VAL A 80 -3.61 1.16 34.63
N GLU A 81 -3.77 2.09 33.69
CA GLU A 81 -4.84 3.09 33.72
C GLU A 81 -6.23 2.51 33.39
N ASN A 82 -6.29 1.40 32.62
CA ASN A 82 -7.55 0.76 32.19
C ASN A 82 -7.69 -0.69 32.67
N GLY A 83 -7.23 -0.95 33.91
CA GLY A 83 -6.98 -2.32 34.38
C GLY A 83 -5.63 -2.80 33.86
N ALA A 84 -4.93 -3.63 34.65
CA ALA A 84 -3.61 -4.12 34.28
C ALA A 84 -3.68 -4.90 32.97
N TYR A 85 -3.19 -4.30 31.89
CA TYR A 85 -3.09 -4.89 30.55
C TYR A 85 -1.62 -4.86 30.13
N THR A 86 -1.12 -5.99 29.65
CA THR A 86 0.21 -6.07 29.06
C THR A 86 0.06 -6.02 27.54
N GLY A 87 0.56 -4.96 26.92
CA GLY A 87 0.61 -4.80 25.47
C GLY A 87 2.05 -4.87 24.98
N LYS A 88 2.22 -4.82 23.65
CA LYS A 88 3.55 -4.75 23.04
C LYS A 88 3.52 -3.99 21.73
N ASN A 89 4.48 -3.10 21.54
CA ASN A 89 4.73 -2.55 20.22
C ASN A 89 5.57 -3.55 19.42
N ILE A 90 5.39 -3.58 18.10
CA ILE A 90 6.14 -4.45 17.20
C ILE A 90 6.99 -3.56 16.30
N VAL A 91 8.29 -3.83 16.24
CA VAL A 91 9.26 -3.07 15.45
C VAL A 91 10.03 -3.98 14.52
N PHE A 92 10.15 -3.60 13.25
CA PHE A 92 11.00 -4.31 12.30
C PHE A 92 11.64 -3.33 11.33
N ARG A 93 12.72 -3.74 10.67
CA ARG A 93 13.56 -2.84 9.87
C ARG A 93 13.84 -3.38 8.48
N ARG A 94 13.78 -2.48 7.50
CA ARG A 94 14.41 -2.65 6.19
C ARG A 94 15.69 -1.82 6.17
N ILE A 95 16.84 -2.49 6.11
CA ILE A 95 18.15 -1.83 6.13
C ILE A 95 18.38 -1.08 4.82
N GLY A 96 18.79 0.18 4.92
CA GLY A 96 19.18 1.02 3.80
C GLY A 96 20.70 1.24 3.75
N LEU A 97 21.12 2.20 2.93
CA LEU A 97 22.53 2.61 2.78
C LEU A 97 23.05 3.38 3.99
N SER A 98 22.17 4.18 4.62
CA SER A 98 22.46 4.88 5.87
C SER A 98 21.98 4.10 7.08
N GLU A 99 22.78 4.15 8.16
CA GLU A 99 22.38 3.67 9.49
C GLU A 99 21.35 4.58 10.15
N LYS A 100 21.20 5.82 9.66
CA LYS A 100 20.13 6.74 10.09
C LYS A 100 18.77 6.19 9.70
N GLU A 101 17.78 6.41 10.58
CA GLU A 101 16.48 5.74 10.47
C GLU A 101 15.31 6.71 10.24
N ILE A 102 14.42 6.32 9.33
CA ILE A 102 13.09 6.91 9.17
C ILE A 102 12.07 5.96 9.79
N ILE A 103 11.20 6.47 10.64
CA ILE A 103 10.13 5.69 11.27
C ILE A 103 8.85 5.81 10.45
N LEU A 104 8.24 4.66 10.15
CA LEU A 104 6.87 4.59 9.64
C LEU A 104 5.99 3.93 10.71
N GLU A 105 4.96 4.65 11.18
CA GLU A 105 4.21 4.27 12.38
C GLU A 105 2.71 4.10 12.15
N ALA A 106 2.08 3.10 12.76
CA ALA A 106 0.62 2.98 12.83
C ALA A 106 0.15 2.20 14.07
N CYS A 107 -1.02 2.57 14.61
CA CYS A 107 -1.69 1.80 15.68
C CYS A 107 -2.46 0.62 15.09
N TYR A 108 -2.12 -0.62 15.45
CA TYR A 108 -2.76 -1.79 14.83
C TYR A 108 -4.13 -2.16 15.42
N LYS A 109 -4.45 -1.74 16.66
CA LYS A 109 -5.78 -1.99 17.26
C LYS A 109 -6.84 -0.98 16.86
N GLY A 110 -6.43 0.27 16.59
CA GLY A 110 -7.34 1.37 16.24
C GLY A 110 -7.28 1.79 14.77
N ASN A 111 -6.24 1.38 14.03
CA ASN A 111 -6.00 1.82 12.66
C ASN A 111 -5.51 0.66 11.75
N ALA A 112 -6.46 -0.18 11.35
CA ALA A 112 -6.22 -1.28 10.42
C ALA A 112 -5.75 -0.79 9.03
N VAL A 113 -6.20 0.38 8.58
CA VAL A 113 -5.85 0.96 7.27
C VAL A 113 -4.38 1.37 7.24
N GLY A 114 -3.93 2.16 8.22
CA GLY A 114 -2.54 2.59 8.35
C GLY A 114 -1.61 1.40 8.50
N THR A 115 -1.99 0.43 9.34
CA THR A 115 -1.22 -0.81 9.49
C THR A 115 -1.17 -1.60 8.18
N GLY A 116 -2.29 -1.67 7.43
CA GLY A 116 -2.33 -2.29 6.11
C GLY A 116 -1.42 -1.62 5.09
N ILE A 117 -1.40 -0.29 5.06
CA ILE A 117 -0.47 0.50 4.22
C ILE A 117 0.98 0.17 4.60
N LEU A 118 1.31 0.14 5.89
CA LEU A 118 2.67 -0.18 6.33
C LEU A 118 3.11 -1.59 5.96
N LEU A 119 2.21 -2.58 6.00
CA LEU A 119 2.49 -3.95 5.57
C LEU A 119 2.70 -4.04 4.05
N GLU A 120 1.90 -3.32 3.24
CA GLU A 120 2.15 -3.21 1.80
C GLU A 120 3.51 -2.57 1.54
N MET A 121 3.82 -1.47 2.22
CA MET A 121 5.12 -0.80 2.09
C MET A 121 6.27 -1.73 2.47
N ALA A 122 6.17 -2.47 3.56
CA ALA A 122 7.18 -3.43 3.96
C ALA A 122 7.44 -4.48 2.87
N ASN A 123 6.39 -4.94 2.18
CA ASN A 123 6.48 -5.90 1.09
C ASN A 123 7.14 -5.27 -0.16
N GLN A 124 6.76 -4.04 -0.52
CA GLN A 124 7.31 -3.32 -1.67
C GLN A 124 8.79 -2.97 -1.46
N LEU A 125 9.14 -2.40 -0.30
CA LEU A 125 10.51 -2.05 0.05
C LEU A 125 11.42 -3.27 0.20
N ALA A 126 10.87 -4.45 0.49
CA ALA A 126 11.63 -5.69 0.48
C ALA A 126 12.15 -6.06 -0.93
N ALA A 127 11.41 -5.67 -1.98
CA ALA A 127 11.80 -5.90 -3.37
C ALA A 127 12.79 -4.84 -3.91
N GLN A 128 12.90 -3.68 -3.26
CA GLN A 128 13.84 -2.64 -3.66
C GLN A 128 15.28 -3.00 -3.32
N THR A 129 16.21 -2.71 -4.26
CA THR A 129 17.63 -3.03 -4.13
C THR A 129 18.37 -2.09 -3.19
N GLU A 130 18.01 -0.81 -3.19
CA GLU A 130 18.70 0.23 -2.43
C GLU A 130 17.69 1.22 -1.85
N LEU A 131 17.92 1.62 -0.59
CA LEU A 131 17.16 2.67 0.10
C LEU A 131 18.14 3.67 0.69
N PRO A 132 17.90 4.99 0.61
CA PRO A 132 18.82 5.99 1.14
C PRO A 132 18.95 5.89 2.68
N TYR A 133 17.87 5.57 3.37
CA TYR A 133 17.82 5.41 4.82
C TYR A 133 17.34 4.01 5.22
N THR A 134 17.70 3.60 6.43
CA THR A 134 17.07 2.45 7.06
C THR A 134 15.63 2.81 7.45
N ILE A 135 14.68 1.96 7.08
CA ILE A 135 13.26 2.17 7.38
C ILE A 135 12.88 1.31 8.57
N ARG A 136 12.45 1.95 9.65
CA ARG A 136 11.94 1.31 10.86
C ARG A 136 10.42 1.37 10.87
N PHE A 137 9.77 0.22 10.76
CA PHE A 137 8.34 0.12 10.94
C PHE A 137 8.03 -0.02 12.43
N LEU A 138 7.14 0.83 12.95
CA LEU A 138 6.68 0.82 14.33
C LEU A 138 5.17 0.59 14.36
N LEU A 139 4.74 -0.58 14.78
CA LEU A 139 3.33 -0.91 14.94
C LEU A 139 2.99 -0.82 16.43
N THR A 140 2.14 0.13 16.80
CA THR A 140 1.77 0.39 18.19
C THR A 140 0.50 -0.35 18.59
N ASP A 141 0.50 -0.93 19.80
CA ASP A 141 -0.68 -1.61 20.35
C ASP A 141 -1.77 -0.62 20.75
N MET A 142 -1.37 0.48 21.37
CA MET A 142 -2.26 1.52 21.85
C MET A 142 -2.37 2.66 20.86
N GLU A 143 -3.29 3.59 21.12
CA GLU A 143 -3.38 4.85 20.39
C GLU A 143 -1.99 5.45 20.21
N THR A 144 -1.72 5.95 18.99
CA THR A 144 -0.38 6.22 18.49
C THR A 144 0.45 6.98 19.50
N MET A 145 -0.05 8.11 20.04
CA MET A 145 0.72 8.92 20.98
C MET A 145 1.18 8.15 22.23
N GLN A 146 0.30 7.35 22.83
CA GLN A 146 0.64 6.55 24.02
C GLN A 146 1.59 5.40 23.67
N GLY A 147 1.32 4.70 22.57
CA GLY A 147 2.18 3.62 22.07
C GLY A 147 3.59 4.12 21.75
N THR A 148 3.70 5.25 21.05
CA THR A 148 4.97 5.92 20.74
C THR A 148 5.71 6.29 22.00
N LYS A 149 5.03 6.88 23.00
CA LYS A 149 5.67 7.27 24.26
C LYS A 149 6.28 6.04 24.96
N GLN A 150 5.52 4.96 25.09
CA GLN A 150 6.01 3.70 25.69
C GLN A 150 7.21 3.13 24.92
N TYR A 151 7.24 3.31 23.60
CA TYR A 151 8.38 2.91 22.78
C TYR A 151 9.61 3.80 23.00
N LEU A 152 9.45 5.12 22.92
CA LEU A 152 10.52 6.10 23.09
C LEU A 152 11.14 6.04 24.50
N ASP A 153 10.34 5.77 25.53
CA ASP A 153 10.82 5.60 26.91
C ASP A 153 11.75 4.37 27.07
N GLN A 154 11.71 3.41 26.12
CA GLN A 154 12.59 2.24 26.09
C GLN A 154 13.85 2.44 25.23
N LEU A 155 13.95 3.55 24.49
CA LEU A 155 15.12 3.87 23.69
C LEU A 155 16.14 4.69 24.48
N THR A 156 17.41 4.42 24.21
CA THR A 156 18.51 5.30 24.63
C THR A 156 18.51 6.61 23.85
N GLU A 157 19.15 7.65 24.38
CA GLU A 157 19.27 8.94 23.69
C GLU A 157 20.06 8.83 22.38
N GLU A 158 21.02 7.89 22.29
CA GLU A 158 21.74 7.60 21.04
C GLU A 158 20.81 6.99 19.99
N GLU A 159 19.96 6.04 20.37
CA GLU A 159 18.97 5.45 19.46
C GLU A 159 17.93 6.48 18.99
N LYS A 160 17.55 7.44 19.86
CA LYS A 160 16.66 8.55 19.48
C LYS A 160 17.34 9.52 18.51
N ALA A 161 18.59 9.90 18.78
CA ALA A 161 19.37 10.78 17.90
C ALA A 161 19.70 10.14 16.53
N ASN A 162 19.51 8.84 16.39
CA ASN A 162 19.63 8.14 15.12
C ASN A 162 18.37 8.23 14.23
N ILE A 163 17.25 8.70 14.78
CA ILE A 163 15.99 8.87 14.06
C ILE A 163 15.99 10.23 13.36
N VAL A 164 15.85 10.23 12.05
CA VAL A 164 15.84 11.45 11.21
C VAL A 164 14.44 12.06 11.15
N ALA A 165 13.43 11.21 11.06
CA ALA A 165 12.05 11.60 10.86
C ALA A 165 11.10 10.47 11.23
N SER A 166 9.85 10.82 11.51
CA SER A 166 8.74 9.88 11.69
C SER A 166 7.54 10.27 10.83
N VAL A 167 6.92 9.29 10.17
CA VAL A 167 5.65 9.42 9.45
C VAL A 167 4.65 8.44 10.04
N SER A 168 3.61 8.96 10.70
CA SER A 168 2.56 8.14 11.27
C SER A 168 1.32 8.08 10.38
N PHE A 169 0.61 6.97 10.44
CA PHE A 169 -0.67 6.78 9.74
C PHE A 169 -1.82 6.82 10.72
N SER A 170 -2.87 7.54 10.33
CA SER A 170 -4.17 7.56 11.00
C SER A 170 -5.30 7.27 10.02
N THR A 171 -6.45 6.89 10.56
CA THR A 171 -7.70 6.73 9.82
C THR A 171 -8.67 7.82 10.15
N MET A 172 -9.40 8.27 9.13
CA MET A 172 -10.57 9.11 9.32
C MET A 172 -11.72 8.54 8.51
N ASP A 173 -12.76 8.14 9.22
CA ASP A 173 -13.95 7.54 8.63
C ASP A 173 -14.68 8.55 7.73
N GLY A 174 -15.11 8.09 6.56
CA GLY A 174 -16.01 8.83 5.68
C GLY A 174 -15.41 10.00 4.90
N GLN A 175 -14.08 10.19 4.92
CA GLN A 175 -13.43 11.21 4.08
C GLN A 175 -12.93 10.64 2.75
N GLU A 176 -13.17 11.40 1.68
CA GLU A 176 -12.78 11.05 0.32
C GLU A 176 -11.35 11.49 -0.05
N SER A 177 -10.58 12.04 0.89
CA SER A 177 -9.22 12.57 0.65
C SER A 177 -8.21 12.11 1.69
N ILE A 178 -6.99 11.85 1.24
CA ILE A 178 -5.78 11.83 2.05
C ILE A 178 -5.56 13.23 2.64
N GLN A 179 -5.04 13.32 3.85
CA GLN A 179 -4.66 14.58 4.50
C GLN A 179 -3.32 14.41 5.21
N MET A 180 -2.52 15.47 5.21
CA MET A 180 -1.25 15.51 5.94
C MET A 180 -1.34 16.52 7.08
N GLN A 181 -0.87 16.14 8.25
CA GLN A 181 -0.70 17.01 9.40
C GLN A 181 0.80 17.12 9.69
N MET A 182 1.32 18.33 9.82
CA MET A 182 2.72 18.58 10.16
C MET A 182 2.84 19.52 11.36
N ALA A 183 4.02 19.51 11.97
CA ALA A 183 4.36 20.35 13.11
C ALA A 183 4.18 21.85 12.82
N GLU A 184 3.76 22.60 13.84
CA GLU A 184 3.75 24.07 13.80
C GLU A 184 5.17 24.66 13.79
N GLN A 185 6.12 23.99 14.47
CA GLN A 185 7.50 24.45 14.58
C GLN A 185 8.19 24.42 13.21
N GLU A 186 8.64 25.60 12.76
CA GLU A 186 9.20 25.78 11.41
C GLU A 186 10.40 24.86 11.11
N GLU A 187 11.23 24.59 12.13
CA GLU A 187 12.39 23.69 12.02
C GLU A 187 12.02 22.24 11.68
N TYR A 188 10.79 21.80 11.93
CA TYR A 188 10.33 20.43 11.63
C TYR A 188 9.43 20.35 10.39
N GLN A 189 9.04 21.49 9.81
CA GLN A 189 8.17 21.54 8.63
C GLN A 189 8.85 21.03 7.35
N TRP A 190 10.18 20.88 7.34
CA TRP A 190 10.93 20.42 6.17
C TRP A 190 10.41 19.06 5.65
N LEU A 191 10.06 18.15 6.56
CA LEU A 191 9.58 16.81 6.25
C LEU A 191 8.25 16.88 5.50
N GLY A 192 7.29 17.63 6.05
CA GLY A 192 5.99 17.83 5.41
C GLY A 192 6.10 18.54 4.08
N LYS A 193 6.97 19.56 3.96
CA LYS A 193 7.22 20.27 2.69
C LYS A 193 7.81 19.34 1.63
N GLN A 194 8.71 18.44 2.01
CA GLN A 194 9.27 17.43 1.10
C GLN A 194 8.20 16.44 0.62
N ILE A 195 7.39 15.89 1.53
CA ILE A 195 6.30 14.96 1.17
C ILE A 195 5.28 15.67 0.25
N GLN A 196 4.94 16.93 0.53
CA GLN A 196 4.05 17.74 -0.32
C GLN A 196 4.63 17.95 -1.72
N SER A 197 5.92 18.28 -1.82
CA SER A 197 6.61 18.46 -3.11
C SER A 197 6.54 17.19 -3.97
N ILE A 198 6.73 16.02 -3.36
CA ILE A 198 6.58 14.73 -4.05
C ILE A 198 5.13 14.50 -4.48
N ALA A 199 4.16 14.77 -3.59
CA ALA A 199 2.74 14.66 -3.91
C ALA A 199 2.34 15.51 -5.13
N ASP A 200 2.83 16.74 -5.21
CA ASP A 200 2.57 17.66 -6.33
C ASP A 200 3.19 17.18 -7.65
N GLN A 201 4.36 16.52 -7.59
CA GLN A 201 5.03 15.92 -8.75
C GLN A 201 4.24 14.71 -9.30
N ILE A 202 3.72 13.86 -8.42
CA ILE A 202 2.93 12.66 -8.78
C ILE A 202 1.42 12.93 -8.86
N LYS A 203 0.99 14.18 -8.71
CA LYS A 203 -0.40 14.67 -8.86
C LYS A 203 -1.39 14.07 -7.86
N ILE A 204 -0.95 13.81 -6.63
CA ILE A 204 -1.85 13.50 -5.52
C ILE A 204 -2.17 14.80 -4.77
N SER A 205 -3.46 15.13 -4.64
CA SER A 205 -3.92 16.25 -3.82
C SER A 205 -3.90 15.85 -2.35
N VAL A 206 -3.00 16.45 -1.57
CA VAL A 206 -2.89 16.24 -0.12
C VAL A 206 -3.06 17.58 0.59
N PRO A 207 -4.24 17.90 1.16
CA PRO A 207 -4.42 19.05 2.01
C PRO A 207 -3.50 18.95 3.23
N VAL A 208 -2.83 20.06 3.54
CA VAL A 208 -1.95 20.18 4.70
C VAL A 208 -2.65 20.91 5.83
N LEU A 209 -2.60 20.34 7.02
CA LEU A 209 -2.91 21.03 8.27
C LEU A 209 -1.64 21.21 9.10
N ILE A 210 -1.57 22.35 9.78
CA ILE A 210 -0.55 22.63 10.77
C ILE A 210 -1.18 22.42 12.15
N LYS A 211 -0.51 21.66 13.02
CA LYS A 211 -1.03 21.33 14.36
C LYS A 211 0.08 21.45 15.42
N GLU A 212 -0.35 21.66 16.66
CA GLU A 212 0.52 21.65 17.83
C GLU A 212 1.30 20.34 17.99
N SER A 213 2.39 20.44 18.74
CA SER A 213 3.50 19.51 18.78
C SER A 213 3.14 18.08 19.18
N SER A 214 3.68 17.11 18.43
CA SER A 214 3.55 15.67 18.71
C SER A 214 4.58 15.16 19.74
N ILE A 215 4.38 13.93 20.24
CA ILE A 215 5.35 13.24 21.11
C ILE A 215 6.73 13.06 20.45
N TRP A 216 6.77 12.98 19.12
CA TRP A 216 7.99 12.89 18.34
C TRP A 216 8.81 14.19 18.44
N GLU A 217 8.16 15.33 18.28
CA GLU A 217 8.80 16.64 18.34
C GLU A 217 9.26 17.00 19.76
N GLN A 218 8.54 16.53 20.80
CA GLN A 218 9.02 16.62 22.19
C GLN A 218 10.37 15.91 22.41
N ASN A 219 10.69 14.96 21.53
CA ASN A 219 11.97 14.24 21.49
C ASN A 219 12.88 14.75 20.34
N GLN A 220 12.63 15.94 19.80
CA GLN A 220 13.41 16.57 18.73
C GLN A 220 13.44 15.76 17.42
N ILE A 221 12.37 15.01 17.14
CA ILE A 221 12.22 14.22 15.92
C ILE A 221 11.13 14.85 15.03
N PRO A 222 11.46 15.28 13.80
CA PRO A 222 10.49 15.78 12.83
C PRO A 222 9.39 14.74 12.56
N HIS A 223 8.14 15.18 12.55
CA HIS A 223 6.99 14.28 12.41
C HIS A 223 5.93 14.81 11.45
N VAL A 224 5.33 13.87 10.72
CA VAL A 224 4.15 14.07 9.89
C VAL A 224 3.14 12.96 10.18
N CYS A 225 1.86 13.31 10.29
CA CYS A 225 0.77 12.35 10.30
C CYS A 225 0.01 12.37 8.97
N ILE A 226 -0.08 11.22 8.31
CA ILE A 226 -0.89 11.02 7.11
C ILE A 226 -2.18 10.31 7.49
N THR A 227 -3.31 10.94 7.18
CA THR A 227 -4.64 10.37 7.40
C THR A 227 -5.23 9.92 6.07
N ALA A 228 -5.69 8.67 6.01
CA ALA A 228 -6.33 8.10 4.82
C ALA A 228 -7.59 7.30 5.20
N SER A 229 -8.57 7.24 4.29
CA SER A 229 -9.74 6.37 4.45
C SER A 229 -9.47 4.98 3.85
N ASN A 230 -10.34 4.02 4.17
CA ASN A 230 -10.24 2.64 3.69
C ASN A 230 -10.68 2.42 2.23
N THR A 231 -10.84 3.51 1.46
CA THR A 231 -11.18 3.40 0.04
C THR A 231 -9.94 3.04 -0.78
N TYR A 232 -10.12 2.24 -1.84
CA TYR A 232 -9.01 1.80 -2.68
C TYR A 232 -8.18 2.97 -3.24
N SER A 233 -8.84 4.04 -3.69
CA SER A 233 -8.17 5.23 -4.21
C SER A 233 -7.24 5.89 -3.18
N GLN A 234 -7.66 5.93 -1.91
CA GLN A 234 -6.87 6.54 -0.84
C GLN A 234 -5.73 5.63 -0.36
N LEU A 235 -5.98 4.32 -0.27
CA LEU A 235 -4.93 3.32 -0.01
C LEU A 235 -3.83 3.40 -1.07
N ARG A 236 -4.23 3.42 -2.35
CA ARG A 236 -3.33 3.56 -3.50
C ARG A 236 -2.52 4.85 -3.45
N SER A 237 -3.17 5.97 -3.17
CA SER A 237 -2.50 7.27 -3.10
C SER A 237 -1.50 7.33 -1.95
N ALA A 238 -1.86 6.81 -0.77
CA ALA A 238 -0.98 6.78 0.39
C ALA A 238 0.24 5.87 0.17
N ALA A 239 0.04 4.65 -0.34
CA ALA A 239 1.12 3.71 -0.63
C ALA A 239 2.08 4.26 -1.70
N MET A 240 1.55 4.80 -2.81
CA MET A 240 2.39 5.41 -3.83
C MET A 240 3.16 6.62 -3.31
N LEU A 241 2.51 7.53 -2.58
CA LEU A 241 3.19 8.71 -2.03
C LEU A 241 4.37 8.32 -1.15
N LEU A 242 4.19 7.32 -0.30
CA LEU A 242 5.24 6.78 0.55
C LEU A 242 6.37 6.14 -0.24
N ASP A 243 6.07 5.26 -1.19
CA ASP A 243 7.12 4.58 -1.95
C ASP A 243 8.02 5.57 -2.69
N VAL A 244 7.39 6.53 -3.36
CA VAL A 244 8.10 7.58 -4.10
C VAL A 244 8.89 8.47 -3.15
N TRP A 245 8.31 8.86 -2.01
CA TRP A 245 9.02 9.68 -1.05
C TRP A 245 10.21 8.92 -0.43
N ILE A 246 10.04 7.68 0.03
CA ILE A 246 11.09 6.88 0.67
C ILE A 246 12.25 6.65 -0.29
N GLY A 247 11.97 6.32 -1.56
CA GLY A 247 13.00 6.14 -2.59
C GLY A 247 13.79 7.42 -2.89
N ASN A 248 13.30 8.59 -2.48
CA ASN A 248 13.91 9.90 -2.72
C ASN A 248 14.07 10.73 -1.44
N ALA A 249 14.01 10.09 -0.26
CA ALA A 249 14.04 10.78 1.01
C ALA A 249 15.40 11.46 1.22
N SER A 250 15.38 12.67 1.76
CA SER A 250 16.57 13.49 1.99
C SER A 250 16.29 14.53 3.08
N GLU A 251 17.26 14.84 3.93
CA GLU A 251 17.13 15.94 4.90
C GLU A 251 17.12 17.33 4.22
N ASN A 252 17.53 17.41 2.95
CA ASN A 252 17.53 18.64 2.18
C ASN A 252 16.26 18.79 1.33
N VAL A 253 15.40 19.76 1.69
CA VAL A 253 14.14 20.06 0.98
C VAL A 253 14.39 20.41 -0.49
N ASP A 254 15.48 21.11 -0.80
CA ASP A 254 15.82 21.52 -2.18
C ASP A 254 16.22 20.33 -3.07
N THR A 255 16.40 19.14 -2.48
CA THR A 255 16.71 17.89 -3.20
C THR A 255 15.51 16.95 -3.33
N ALA A 256 14.31 17.36 -2.92
CA ALA A 256 13.06 16.61 -3.04
C ALA A 256 12.57 16.48 -4.50
N VAL A 257 13.38 15.88 -5.35
CA VAL A 257 13.08 15.62 -6.76
C VAL A 257 13.12 14.11 -6.96
N ILE A 258 12.15 13.57 -7.70
CA ILE A 258 12.18 12.15 -8.06
C ILE A 258 13.43 11.89 -8.89
N SER A 259 14.34 11.06 -8.38
CA SER A 259 15.60 10.76 -9.03
C SER A 259 15.39 10.09 -10.40
N GLU A 260 16.30 10.36 -11.35
CA GLU A 260 16.25 9.69 -12.66
C GLU A 260 16.32 8.16 -12.55
N GLN A 261 17.01 7.65 -11.54
CA GLN A 261 17.10 6.21 -11.27
C GLN A 261 15.74 5.65 -10.86
N TYR A 262 15.03 6.32 -9.95
CA TYR A 262 13.68 5.94 -9.55
C TYR A 262 12.69 6.05 -10.72
N LEU A 263 12.75 7.11 -11.53
CA LEU A 263 11.93 7.23 -12.75
C LEU A 263 12.21 6.11 -13.77
N LYS A 264 13.44 5.63 -13.90
CA LYS A 264 13.76 4.49 -14.79
C LYS A 264 13.20 3.17 -14.27
N GLN A 265 13.13 2.99 -12.94
CA GLN A 265 12.64 1.77 -12.30
C GLN A 265 11.11 1.74 -12.19
N HIS A 266 10.48 2.86 -11.87
CA HIS A 266 9.05 2.97 -11.52
C HIS A 266 8.23 3.89 -12.46
N GLY A 267 8.86 4.45 -13.49
CA GLY A 267 8.24 5.47 -14.35
C GLY A 267 6.94 5.04 -15.04
N THR A 268 6.80 3.76 -15.39
CA THR A 268 5.59 3.21 -16.02
C THR A 268 4.37 3.26 -15.08
N GLU A 269 4.57 2.97 -13.78
CA GLU A 269 3.53 3.01 -12.74
C GLU A 269 3.14 4.46 -12.41
N LEU A 270 4.11 5.38 -12.40
CA LEU A 270 3.88 6.81 -12.22
C LEU A 270 3.11 7.43 -13.40
N GLN A 271 3.40 7.01 -14.64
CA GLN A 271 2.67 7.46 -15.84
C GLN A 271 1.24 6.91 -15.89
N MET A 272 1.02 5.68 -15.43
CA MET A 272 -0.31 5.09 -15.27
C MET A 272 -1.21 5.90 -14.34
N ASN A 273 -0.65 6.60 -13.35
CA ASN A 273 -1.40 7.53 -12.49
C ASN A 273 -1.89 8.79 -13.21
N GLN A 274 -1.13 9.28 -14.18
CA GLN A 274 -1.55 10.41 -15.03
C GLN A 274 -2.67 10.02 -16.01
N LEU A 275 -2.87 8.72 -16.23
CA LEU A 275 -3.92 8.13 -17.07
C LEU A 275 -4.94 7.41 -16.19
N THR A 276 -5.51 8.10 -15.20
CA THR A 276 -6.64 7.58 -14.43
C THR A 276 -7.94 8.27 -14.85
N PHE A 277 -9.00 7.50 -15.05
CA PHE A 277 -10.35 8.02 -15.26
C PHE A 277 -11.13 7.78 -13.96
N TYR A 278 -11.42 8.85 -13.21
CA TYR A 278 -12.04 8.75 -11.86
C TYR A 278 -11.28 7.81 -10.90
N GLY A 279 -9.95 7.87 -10.86
CA GLY A 279 -9.14 7.06 -9.95
C GLY A 279 -9.03 5.57 -10.32
N ILE A 280 -9.60 5.15 -11.46
CA ILE A 280 -9.43 3.81 -12.02
C ILE A 280 -8.33 3.88 -13.10
N PRO A 281 -7.33 2.97 -13.08
CA PRO A 281 -6.34 2.88 -14.14
C PRO A 281 -7.02 2.71 -15.51
N VAL A 282 -6.63 3.52 -16.50
CA VAL A 282 -7.22 3.48 -17.84
C VAL A 282 -7.08 2.08 -18.49
N GLU A 283 -6.07 1.29 -18.13
CA GLU A 283 -5.94 -0.10 -18.59
C GLU A 283 -7.08 -1.01 -18.09
N LYS A 284 -7.56 -0.83 -16.86
CA LYS A 284 -8.73 -1.55 -16.32
C LYS A 284 -10.03 -1.07 -16.97
N VAL A 285 -10.12 0.22 -17.33
CA VAL A 285 -11.25 0.79 -18.08
C VAL A 285 -11.27 0.24 -19.52
N ILE A 286 -10.13 0.23 -20.21
CA ILE A 286 -10.00 -0.36 -21.55
C ILE A 286 -10.25 -1.86 -21.50
N GLY A 287 -9.71 -2.57 -20.51
CA GLY A 287 -9.98 -4.00 -20.31
C GLY A 287 -11.47 -4.31 -20.14
N ALA A 288 -12.16 -3.54 -19.30
CA ALA A 288 -13.61 -3.68 -19.12
C ALA A 288 -14.40 -3.34 -20.39
N ILE A 289 -14.03 -2.28 -21.11
CA ILE A 289 -14.65 -1.88 -22.38
C ILE A 289 -14.40 -2.93 -23.47
N VAL A 290 -13.18 -3.46 -23.57
CA VAL A 290 -12.80 -4.49 -24.55
C VAL A 290 -13.50 -5.81 -24.23
N ILE A 291 -13.57 -6.23 -22.96
CA ILE A 291 -14.31 -7.44 -22.57
C ILE A 291 -15.81 -7.27 -22.87
N ALA A 292 -16.39 -6.10 -22.57
CA ALA A 292 -17.78 -5.81 -22.89
C ALA A 292 -18.04 -5.78 -24.41
N ALA A 293 -17.13 -5.19 -25.18
CA ALA A 293 -17.22 -5.14 -26.65
C ALA A 293 -17.02 -6.52 -27.28
N CYS A 294 -16.07 -7.32 -26.80
CA CYS A 294 -15.85 -8.70 -27.26
C CYS A 294 -17.03 -9.61 -26.88
N GLY A 295 -17.62 -9.44 -25.69
CA GLY A 295 -18.83 -10.14 -25.27
C GLY A 295 -20.04 -9.80 -26.15
N ALA A 296 -20.22 -8.52 -26.49
CA ALA A 296 -21.26 -8.07 -27.41
C ALA A 296 -21.05 -8.62 -28.83
N CYS A 297 -19.80 -8.61 -29.33
CA CYS A 297 -19.45 -9.18 -30.63
C CYS A 297 -19.67 -10.70 -30.69
N LEU A 298 -19.35 -11.43 -29.62
CA LEU A 298 -19.62 -12.87 -29.52
C LEU A 298 -21.12 -13.17 -29.52
N LEU A 299 -21.92 -12.39 -28.79
CA LEU A 299 -23.39 -12.52 -28.82
C LEU A 299 -23.96 -12.28 -30.23
N VAL A 300 -23.50 -11.26 -30.94
CA VAL A 300 -23.91 -11.00 -32.33
C VAL A 300 -23.51 -12.17 -33.25
N PHE A 301 -22.32 -12.74 -33.07
CA PHE A 301 -21.84 -13.88 -33.85
C PHE A 301 -22.69 -15.15 -33.59
N PHE A 302 -23.05 -15.42 -32.32
CA PHE A 302 -23.94 -16.52 -31.96
C PHE A 302 -25.35 -16.32 -32.54
N PHE A 303 -25.91 -15.11 -32.49
CA PHE A 303 -27.19 -14.81 -33.12
C PHE A 303 -27.15 -14.99 -34.64
N GLN A 304 -26.05 -14.62 -35.31
CA GLN A 304 -25.90 -14.82 -36.75
C GLN A 304 -25.76 -16.29 -37.13
N ILE A 305 -25.02 -17.08 -36.35
CA ILE A 305 -24.93 -18.54 -36.53
C ILE A 305 -26.30 -19.18 -36.32
N GLU A 306 -27.00 -18.83 -35.24
CA GLU A 306 -28.32 -19.40 -34.94
C GLU A 306 -29.35 -19.02 -36.00
N TYR A 307 -29.32 -17.76 -36.48
CA TYR A 307 -30.12 -17.29 -37.60
C TYR A 307 -29.81 -18.05 -38.89
N ALA A 308 -28.52 -18.26 -39.22
CA ALA A 308 -28.10 -19.02 -40.40
C ALA A 308 -28.54 -20.49 -40.33
N ILE A 309 -28.44 -21.13 -39.16
CA ILE A 309 -28.91 -22.50 -38.93
C ILE A 309 -30.43 -22.59 -39.09
N ARG A 310 -31.20 -21.65 -38.50
CA ARG A 310 -32.67 -21.60 -38.63
C ARG A 310 -33.11 -21.34 -40.07
N LYS A 311 -32.40 -20.47 -40.81
CA LYS A 311 -32.67 -20.19 -42.23
C LYS A 311 -32.42 -21.42 -43.11
N ARG A 312 -31.36 -22.19 -42.84
CA ARG A 312 -31.04 -23.44 -43.56
C ARG A 312 -32.11 -24.52 -43.31
N LYS A 313 -32.53 -24.72 -42.05
CA LYS A 313 -33.62 -25.65 -41.68
C LYS A 313 -35.01 -25.29 -42.22
N ARG A 314 -35.23 -24.02 -42.62
CA ARG A 314 -36.47 -23.59 -43.31
C ARG A 314 -36.39 -23.85 -44.82
N LYS A 315 -35.20 -23.76 -45.42
CA LYS A 315 -34.98 -24.07 -46.84
C LYS A 315 -35.03 -25.56 -47.17
N GLU A 316 -34.81 -26.43 -46.18
CA GLU A 316 -34.92 -27.89 -46.35
C GLU A 316 -36.36 -28.40 -46.14
N ARG A 317 -37.30 -27.52 -45.77
CA ARG A 317 -38.73 -27.84 -45.55
C ARG A 317 -39.66 -27.36 -46.67
N TYR A 318 -39.10 -26.75 -47.72
CA TYR A 318 -39.77 -26.32 -48.95
C TYR A 318 -38.92 -26.72 -50.15
#